data_AF-A0A3D0V725-F1
#
_entry.id   AF-A0A3D0V725-F1
#
_cell.length_a   1.000
_cell.length_b   1.000
_cell.length_c   1.000
_cell.angle_alpha   90.00
_cell.angle_beta   90.00
_cell.angle_gamma   90.00
#
_symmetry.space_group_name_H-M   'P 1'
#
loop_
_entity.id
_entity.type
_entity.pdbx_description
1 polymer ?
#
loop_
_entity_poly.entity_id
_entity_poly.type
_entity_poly.pdbx_seq_one_letter_code
_entity_poly.pdbx_strand_id
1 'polypeptide(L)'
;MSMSEMRLFEAENVFVQPTELTGDEQRIRLDLEQEISSLQIELKEKLPRKDKNHKQRRLQLLQSRLRMLENGDYGRRIPDSLSMGVVERDKNRDFGRPQHSCEGVRPPHHIKHFETFKGSQTRENPHTEENLEAPCQDCHKLAHAMEIQSGISIEDFFRSFTTDEWRTIELLWSKKRISELKKFVHEKISSKTISC
;
A
#
# COMPACT_ATOMS: atom_id res chain seq x y z
N MET A 1 17.61 -58.28 -3.85
CA MET A 1 17.86 -56.85 -4.16
C MET A 1 16.81 -56.05 -3.41
N SER A 2 17.26 -55.10 -2.58
CA SER A 2 16.46 -54.43 -1.54
C SER A 2 15.64 -53.28 -2.14
N MET A 3 14.41 -53.11 -1.67
CA MET A 3 13.40 -52.11 -2.07
C MET A 3 13.77 -50.65 -1.73
N SER A 4 15.05 -50.35 -1.57
CA SER A 4 15.55 -49.08 -1.02
C SER A 4 16.11 -48.11 -2.07
N GLU A 5 15.97 -48.41 -3.38
CA GLU A 5 16.48 -47.58 -4.49
C GLU A 5 15.38 -47.06 -5.44
N MET A 6 14.22 -46.65 -4.91
CA MET A 6 13.25 -45.81 -5.63
C MET A 6 12.90 -44.55 -4.83
N ARG A 7 13.92 -43.88 -4.28
CA ARG A 7 13.76 -42.56 -3.65
C ARG A 7 14.55 -41.50 -4.40
N LEU A 8 14.29 -41.37 -5.70
CA LEU A 8 14.70 -40.22 -6.49
C LEU A 8 13.60 -40.00 -7.53
N PHE A 9 13.06 -38.78 -7.60
CA PHE A 9 11.96 -38.32 -8.46
C PHE A 9 10.54 -38.39 -7.90
N GLU A 10 10.32 -37.82 -6.72
CA GLU A 10 9.12 -37.02 -6.50
C GLU A 10 9.59 -35.62 -6.08
N ALA A 11 10.15 -34.89 -7.05
CA ALA A 11 10.07 -33.44 -6.97
C ALA A 11 8.57 -33.15 -7.01
N GLU A 12 8.03 -32.79 -5.85
CA GLU A 12 6.68 -32.27 -5.72
C GLU A 12 6.52 -31.14 -6.74
N ASN A 13 5.93 -31.48 -7.89
CA ASN A 13 5.17 -30.55 -8.68
C ASN A 13 4.03 -30.12 -7.76
N VAL A 14 4.32 -29.14 -6.91
CA VAL A 14 3.30 -28.27 -6.34
C VAL A 14 2.69 -27.60 -7.54
N PHE A 15 1.67 -28.24 -8.10
CA PHE A 15 0.75 -27.66 -9.03
C PHE A 15 0.10 -26.53 -8.23
N VAL A 16 0.70 -25.34 -8.31
CA VAL A 16 0.11 -24.12 -7.79
C VAL A 16 -1.15 -23.97 -8.61
N GLN A 17 -2.28 -24.43 -8.06
CA GLN A 17 -3.57 -24.07 -8.62
C GLN A 17 -3.56 -22.55 -8.76
N PRO A 18 -3.98 -21.99 -9.91
CA PRO A 18 -4.13 -20.56 -10.02
C PRO A 18 -5.11 -20.15 -8.93
N THR A 19 -4.59 -19.53 -7.87
CA THR A 19 -5.42 -18.90 -6.85
C THR A 19 -6.32 -17.94 -7.60
N GLU A 20 -7.64 -18.11 -7.48
CA GLU A 20 -8.58 -17.17 -8.09
C GLU A 20 -8.22 -15.77 -7.62
N LEU A 21 -7.91 -14.88 -8.57
CA LEU A 21 -7.59 -13.50 -8.27
C LEU A 21 -8.82 -12.87 -7.58
N THR A 22 -8.58 -12.19 -6.47
CA THR A 22 -9.55 -11.31 -5.80
C THR A 22 -10.03 -10.21 -6.75
N GLY A 23 -11.15 -9.55 -6.42
CA GLY A 23 -11.70 -8.48 -7.26
C GLY A 23 -10.70 -7.33 -7.53
N ASP A 24 -9.91 -6.95 -6.53
CA ASP A 24 -8.86 -5.94 -6.68
C ASP A 24 -7.73 -6.40 -7.61
N GLU A 25 -7.29 -7.64 -7.46
CA GLU A 25 -6.23 -8.22 -8.31
C GLU A 25 -6.68 -8.38 -9.76
N GLN A 26 -7.94 -8.79 -9.98
CA GLN A 26 -8.53 -8.86 -11.33
C GLN A 26 -8.55 -7.49 -11.99
N ARG A 27 -8.95 -6.45 -11.25
CA ARG A 27 -8.94 -5.07 -11.75
C ARG A 27 -7.53 -4.62 -12.12
N ILE A 28 -6.55 -4.81 -11.22
CA ILE A 28 -5.14 -4.46 -11.48
C ILE A 28 -4.62 -5.19 -12.72
N ARG A 29 -4.95 -6.49 -12.86
CA ARG A 29 -4.57 -7.29 -14.02
C ARG A 29 -5.14 -6.70 -15.32
N LEU A 30 -6.44 -6.41 -15.36
CA LEU A 30 -7.11 -5.85 -16.53
C LEU A 30 -6.50 -4.50 -16.93
N ASP A 31 -6.20 -3.63 -15.97
CA ASP A 31 -5.54 -2.34 -16.21
C ASP A 31 -4.15 -2.53 -16.84
N LEU A 32 -3.36 -3.47 -16.32
CA LEU A 32 -2.04 -3.80 -16.87
C LEU A 32 -2.15 -4.35 -18.29
N GLU A 33 -3.07 -5.29 -18.55
CA GLU A 33 -3.31 -5.87 -19.87
C GLU A 33 -3.75 -4.80 -20.88
N GLN A 34 -4.64 -3.89 -20.48
CA GLN A 34 -5.09 -2.78 -21.31
C GLN A 34 -3.96 -1.80 -21.65
N GLU A 35 -3.14 -1.43 -20.65
CA GLU A 35 -2.00 -0.52 -20.88
C GLU A 35 -0.93 -1.17 -21.77
N ILE A 36 -0.65 -2.47 -21.58
CA ILE A 36 0.25 -3.24 -22.44
C ILE A 36 -0.27 -3.24 -23.88
N SER A 37 -1.55 -3.55 -24.07
CA SER A 37 -2.19 -3.57 -25.40
C SER A 37 -2.09 -2.20 -26.09
N SER A 38 -2.40 -1.13 -25.36
CA SER A 38 -2.28 0.25 -25.85
C SER A 38 -0.85 0.59 -26.27
N LEU A 39 0.15 0.31 -25.43
CA LEU A 39 1.56 0.56 -25.77
C LEU A 39 2.04 -0.28 -26.97
N GLN A 40 1.55 -1.51 -27.12
CA GLN A 40 1.87 -2.34 -28.28
C GLN A 40 1.31 -1.76 -29.59
N ILE A 41 0.13 -1.14 -29.55
CA ILE A 41 -0.45 -0.44 -30.71
C ILE A 41 0.39 0.80 -31.03
N GLU A 42 0.66 1.66 -30.05
CA GLU A 42 1.45 2.88 -30.23
C GLU A 42 2.86 2.58 -30.78
N LEU A 43 3.49 1.48 -30.36
CA LEU A 43 4.82 1.10 -30.83
C LEU A 43 4.87 0.64 -32.30
N LYS A 44 3.72 0.33 -32.91
CA LYS A 44 3.61 0.08 -34.35
C LYS A 44 3.62 1.37 -35.17
N GLU A 45 3.37 2.52 -34.54
CA GLU A 45 3.42 3.82 -35.19
C GLU A 45 4.87 4.29 -35.43
N LYS A 46 5.02 5.24 -36.36
CA LYS A 46 6.32 5.84 -36.67
C LYS A 46 6.68 6.88 -35.60
N LEU A 47 7.27 6.41 -34.51
CA LEU A 47 7.71 7.25 -33.39
C LEU A 47 9.19 7.67 -33.51
N PRO A 48 9.56 8.85 -32.98
CA PRO A 48 10.97 9.20 -32.76
C PRO A 48 11.68 8.14 -31.90
N ARG A 49 12.97 7.89 -32.17
CA ARG A 49 13.75 6.84 -31.49
C ARG A 49 13.71 6.94 -29.96
N LYS A 50 13.75 8.17 -29.42
CA LYS A 50 13.69 8.42 -27.97
C LYS A 50 12.37 7.94 -27.38
N ASP A 51 11.25 8.28 -28.00
CA ASP A 51 9.92 7.94 -27.52
C ASP A 51 9.64 6.45 -27.68
N LYS A 52 10.08 5.86 -28.80
CA LYS A 52 10.04 4.42 -29.01
C LYS A 52 10.78 3.66 -27.90
N ASN A 53 12.00 4.07 -27.56
CA ASN A 53 12.78 3.46 -26.49
C ASN A 53 12.10 3.62 -25.12
N HIS A 54 11.51 4.78 -24.83
CA HIS A 54 10.80 5.02 -23.58
C HIS A 54 9.58 4.08 -23.44
N LYS A 55 8.75 4.01 -24.48
CA LYS A 55 7.57 3.14 -24.52
C LYS A 55 7.94 1.65 -24.46
N GLN A 56 9.02 1.23 -25.14
CA GLN A 56 9.52 -0.15 -25.03
C GLN A 56 9.95 -0.53 -23.61
N ARG A 57 10.69 0.36 -22.91
CA ARG A 57 11.07 0.11 -21.51
C ARG A 57 9.85 0.03 -20.60
N ARG A 58 8.86 0.90 -20.82
CA ARG A 58 7.60 0.87 -20.06
C ARG A 58 6.84 -0.44 -20.31
N LEU A 59 6.73 -0.88 -21.57
CA LEU A 59 6.09 -2.16 -21.91
C LEU A 59 6.75 -3.34 -21.18
N GLN A 60 8.09 -3.42 -21.19
CA GLN A 60 8.82 -4.47 -20.48
C GLN A 60 8.56 -4.45 -18.97
N LEU A 61 8.49 -3.25 -18.38
CA LEU A 61 8.17 -3.07 -16.96
C LEU A 61 6.76 -3.57 -16.63
N LEU A 62 5.75 -3.20 -17.43
CA LEU A 62 4.37 -3.62 -17.21
C LEU A 62 4.21 -5.13 -17.37
N GLN A 63 4.84 -5.73 -18.39
CA GLN A 63 4.85 -7.18 -18.56
C GLN A 63 5.53 -7.89 -17.39
N SER A 64 6.58 -7.30 -16.81
CA SER A 64 7.20 -7.84 -15.59
C SER A 64 6.26 -7.76 -14.39
N ARG A 65 5.55 -6.64 -14.21
CA ARG A 65 4.56 -6.47 -13.14
C ARG A 65 3.39 -7.45 -13.25
N LEU A 66 2.92 -7.69 -14.47
CA LEU A 66 1.86 -8.68 -14.72
C LEU A 66 2.30 -10.08 -14.27
N ARG A 67 3.52 -10.50 -14.65
CA ARG A 67 4.09 -11.77 -14.16
C ARG A 67 4.27 -11.80 -12.64
N MET A 68 4.65 -10.68 -12.02
CA MET A 68 4.76 -10.63 -10.55
C MET A 68 3.39 -10.86 -9.91
N LEU A 69 2.34 -10.19 -10.39
CA LEU A 69 0.96 -10.38 -9.93
C LEU A 69 0.50 -11.83 -10.08
N GLU A 70 0.74 -12.45 -11.24
CA GLU A 70 0.40 -13.86 -11.48
C GLU A 70 1.15 -14.83 -10.54
N ASN A 71 2.32 -14.43 -10.05
CA ASN A 71 3.13 -15.19 -9.08
C ASN A 71 2.79 -14.84 -7.61
N GLY A 72 1.82 -13.98 -7.35
CA GLY A 72 1.47 -13.51 -6.01
C GLY A 72 2.51 -12.55 -5.40
N ASP A 73 3.31 -11.90 -6.23
CA ASP A 73 4.18 -10.79 -5.82
C ASP A 73 3.53 -9.45 -6.21
N TYR A 74 3.03 -8.75 -5.20
CA TYR A 74 2.31 -7.50 -5.36
C TYR A 74 3.23 -6.27 -5.38
N GLY A 75 4.53 -6.47 -5.11
CA GLY A 75 5.51 -5.41 -5.06
C GLY A 75 5.33 -4.42 -3.90
N ARG A 76 6.03 -3.28 -4.02
CA ARG A 76 6.01 -2.19 -3.01
C ARG A 76 5.01 -1.10 -3.33
N ARG A 77 4.66 -0.95 -4.60
CA ARG A 77 3.96 0.24 -5.09
C ARG A 77 2.49 -0.10 -5.25
N ILE A 78 1.65 0.69 -4.59
CA ILE A 78 0.20 0.66 -4.77
C ILE A 78 -0.13 0.95 -6.24
N PRO A 79 -0.91 0.10 -6.92
CA PRO A 79 -1.37 0.34 -8.29
C PRO A 79 -2.17 1.64 -8.40
N ASP A 80 -1.98 2.38 -9.49
CA ASP A 80 -2.54 3.73 -9.64
C ASP A 80 -4.08 3.70 -9.66
N SER A 81 -4.70 2.69 -10.27
CA SER A 81 -6.17 2.53 -10.29
C SER A 81 -6.76 2.30 -8.91
N LEU A 82 -6.10 1.46 -8.11
CA LEU A 82 -6.47 1.24 -6.71
C LEU A 82 -6.32 2.53 -5.89
N SER A 83 -5.19 3.23 -6.06
CA SER A 83 -4.96 4.52 -5.41
C SER A 83 -6.06 5.52 -5.73
N MET A 84 -6.49 5.62 -6.99
CA MET A 84 -7.55 6.54 -7.39
C MET A 84 -8.90 6.18 -6.76
N GLY A 85 -9.25 4.90 -6.72
CA GLY A 85 -10.50 4.43 -6.09
C GLY A 85 -10.57 4.78 -4.60
N VAL A 86 -9.50 4.51 -3.86
CA VAL A 86 -9.37 4.82 -2.42
C VAL A 86 -9.45 6.33 -2.19
N VAL A 87 -8.78 7.14 -3.02
CA VAL A 87 -8.80 8.60 -2.92
C VAL A 87 -10.21 9.16 -3.13
N GLU A 88 -10.93 8.69 -4.14
CA GLU A 88 -12.30 9.15 -4.40
C GLU A 88 -13.23 8.74 -3.27
N ARG A 89 -13.11 7.50 -2.76
CA ARG A 89 -13.87 7.01 -1.61
C ARG A 89 -13.67 7.88 -0.37
N ASP A 90 -12.42 8.20 -0.04
CA ASP A 90 -12.08 8.90 1.21
C ASP A 90 -12.08 10.44 1.08
N LYS A 91 -12.43 10.99 -0.09
CA LYS A 91 -12.39 12.43 -0.40
C LYS A 91 -13.14 13.31 0.60
N ASN A 92 -14.22 12.82 1.18
CA ASN A 92 -15.03 13.53 2.16
C ASN A 92 -15.00 12.86 3.55
N ARG A 93 -14.12 11.87 3.74
CA ARG A 93 -14.01 11.14 5.01
C ARG A 93 -13.35 12.02 6.06
N ASP A 94 -13.96 12.04 7.25
CA ASP A 94 -13.37 12.63 8.44
C ASP A 94 -12.37 11.63 9.06
N PHE A 95 -11.10 12.03 9.14
CA PHE A 95 -10.05 11.21 9.75
C PHE A 95 -9.89 11.48 11.26
N GLY A 96 -10.79 12.23 11.90
CA GLY A 96 -10.80 12.42 13.35
C GLY A 96 -9.85 13.51 13.86
N ARG A 97 -9.32 14.37 12.98
CA ARG A 97 -8.53 15.55 13.35
C ARG A 97 -9.47 16.77 13.53
N PRO A 98 -9.62 17.31 14.75
CA PRO A 98 -10.55 18.41 15.02
C PRO A 98 -10.23 19.69 14.24
N GLN A 99 -11.26 20.37 13.75
CA GLN A 99 -11.18 21.70 13.10
C GLN A 99 -10.23 21.76 11.89
N HIS A 100 -9.89 20.62 11.29
CA HIS A 100 -9.02 20.54 10.13
C HIS A 100 -9.81 20.27 8.85
N SER A 101 -9.65 21.14 7.85
CA SER A 101 -10.17 20.87 6.51
C SER A 101 -9.25 19.86 5.80
N CYS A 102 -9.74 18.63 5.63
CA CYS A 102 -9.01 17.58 4.91
C CYS A 102 -9.05 17.82 3.38
N GLU A 103 -8.35 18.86 2.93
CA GLU A 103 -8.28 19.26 1.53
C GLU A 103 -6.95 18.89 0.87
N GLY A 104 -6.95 18.80 -0.47
CA GLY A 104 -5.73 18.63 -1.27
C GLY A 104 -5.34 17.18 -1.56
N VAL A 105 -4.05 16.95 -1.77
CA VAL A 105 -3.50 15.64 -2.18
C VAL A 105 -3.78 14.60 -1.11
N ARG A 106 -4.20 13.41 -1.53
CA ARG A 106 -4.57 12.30 -0.64
C ARG A 106 -3.67 11.09 -0.90
N PRO A 107 -2.48 11.01 -0.29
CA PRO A 107 -1.63 9.83 -0.44
C PRO A 107 -2.30 8.64 0.25
N PRO A 108 -2.40 7.47 -0.41
CA PRO A 108 -2.89 6.28 0.27
C PRO A 108 -1.90 5.78 1.32
N HIS A 109 -2.43 5.23 2.41
CA HIS A 109 -1.72 4.69 3.56
C HIS A 109 -2.25 3.29 3.87
N HIS A 110 -1.37 2.37 4.25
CA HIS A 110 -1.73 1.00 4.59
C HIS A 110 -2.12 0.85 6.07
N ILE A 111 -3.32 0.30 6.32
CA ILE A 111 -3.90 0.23 7.67
C ILE A 111 -3.77 -1.14 8.37
N LYS A 112 -3.40 -2.21 7.67
CA LYS A 112 -3.00 -3.49 8.26
C LYS A 112 -1.52 -3.74 8.05
N HIS A 113 -0.86 -4.34 9.04
CA HIS A 113 0.54 -4.72 8.90
C HIS A 113 0.64 -5.86 7.90
N PHE A 114 1.60 -5.77 6.99
CA PHE A 114 1.90 -6.82 6.04
C PHE A 114 3.40 -7.06 6.10
N GLU A 115 3.81 -8.30 6.39
CA GLU A 115 5.20 -8.73 6.33
C GLU A 115 5.65 -8.81 4.88
N THR A 116 5.73 -7.67 4.22
CA THR A 116 6.51 -7.61 3.01
C THR A 116 7.96 -7.40 3.40
N PHE A 117 8.86 -8.16 2.76
CA PHE A 117 10.30 -7.95 2.72
C PHE A 117 11.18 -8.70 3.76
N LYS A 118 10.67 -9.62 4.59
CA LYS A 118 11.50 -10.48 5.47
C LYS A 118 11.45 -11.99 5.17
N GLY A 119 11.29 -12.37 3.91
CA GLY A 119 11.56 -13.75 3.47
C GLY A 119 10.46 -14.78 3.76
N SER A 120 9.42 -14.42 4.52
CA SER A 120 8.14 -15.12 4.57
C SER A 120 7.28 -14.66 3.40
N GLN A 121 7.00 -15.53 2.43
CA GLN A 121 6.03 -15.24 1.36
C GLN A 121 4.62 -15.23 1.94
N THR A 122 4.17 -14.11 2.51
CA THR A 122 2.74 -13.89 2.66
C THR A 122 2.17 -13.73 1.25
N ARG A 123 1.31 -14.66 0.83
CA ARG A 123 0.58 -14.59 -0.46
C ARG A 123 -0.60 -13.62 -0.44
N GLU A 124 -0.81 -12.92 0.66
CA GLU A 124 -1.90 -11.95 0.78
C GLU A 124 -1.53 -10.64 0.09
N ASN A 125 -2.41 -10.17 -0.79
CA ASN A 125 -2.25 -8.88 -1.46
C ASN A 125 -2.35 -7.73 -0.44
N PRO A 126 -1.27 -6.95 -0.22
CA PRO A 126 -1.32 -5.79 0.67
C PRO A 126 -2.03 -4.59 0.03
N HIS A 127 -2.22 -4.60 -1.29
CA HIS A 127 -2.82 -3.54 -2.07
C HIS A 127 -4.29 -3.88 -2.35
N THR A 128 -5.14 -3.69 -1.35
CA THR A 128 -6.60 -3.79 -1.47
C THR A 128 -7.27 -2.51 -1.01
N GLU A 129 -8.49 -2.25 -1.49
CA GLU A 129 -9.23 -1.05 -1.09
C GLU A 129 -9.49 -1.03 0.42
N GLU A 130 -9.78 -2.19 1.01
CA GLU A 130 -10.03 -2.34 2.44
C GLU A 130 -8.78 -2.15 3.31
N ASN A 131 -7.59 -2.36 2.75
CA ASN A 131 -6.33 -2.19 3.46
C ASN A 131 -5.71 -0.79 3.27
N LEU A 132 -6.37 0.07 2.51
CA LEU A 132 -5.89 1.40 2.22
C LEU A 132 -6.86 2.45 2.75
N GLU A 133 -6.31 3.56 3.21
CA GLU A 133 -7.05 4.80 3.45
C GLU A 133 -6.31 5.97 2.81
N ALA A 134 -7.01 7.04 2.44
CA ALA A 134 -6.41 8.19 1.77
C ALA A 134 -6.68 9.51 2.53
N PRO A 135 -6.00 9.76 3.66
CA PRO A 135 -6.07 11.03 4.38
C PRO A 135 -5.50 12.16 3.52
N CYS A 136 -5.85 13.42 3.85
CA CYS A 136 -5.18 14.56 3.22
C CYS A 136 -3.68 14.56 3.55
N GLN A 137 -2.89 15.25 2.73
CA GLN A 137 -1.44 15.26 2.86
C GLN A 137 -0.96 15.80 4.20
N ASP A 138 -1.68 16.73 4.83
CA ASP A 138 -1.31 17.27 6.13
C ASP A 138 -1.58 16.25 7.26
N CYS A 139 -2.76 15.61 7.27
CA CYS A 139 -3.04 14.48 8.17
C CYS A 139 -2.02 13.35 8.00
N HIS A 140 -1.67 12.99 6.76
CA HIS A 140 -0.66 12.00 6.49
C HIS A 140 0.72 12.42 7.04
N LYS A 141 1.16 13.65 6.83
CA LYS A 141 2.44 14.15 7.38
C LYS A 141 2.44 14.17 8.90
N LEU A 142 1.34 14.57 9.52
CA LEU A 142 1.19 14.57 10.97
C LEU A 142 1.28 13.14 11.52
N ALA A 143 0.58 12.19 10.90
CA ALA A 143 0.67 10.76 11.23
C ALA A 143 2.12 10.24 11.21
N HIS A 144 2.88 10.55 10.15
CA HIS A 144 4.30 10.19 10.07
C HIS A 144 5.16 10.90 11.14
N ALA A 145 4.86 12.18 11.44
CA ALA A 145 5.55 12.92 12.50
C ALA A 145 5.29 12.35 13.89
N MET A 146 4.12 11.76 14.10
CA MET A 146 3.72 11.02 15.31
C MET A 146 4.25 9.58 15.33
N GLU A 147 4.98 9.15 14.28
CA GLU A 147 5.53 7.80 14.11
C GLU A 147 4.46 6.70 14.14
N ILE A 148 3.29 6.97 13.54
CA ILE A 148 2.30 5.92 13.29
C ILE A 148 2.97 4.85 12.42
N GLN A 149 3.01 3.63 12.94
CA GLN A 149 3.57 2.48 12.23
C GLN A 149 2.66 2.08 11.05
N SER A 150 3.26 1.55 9.99
CA SER A 150 2.51 0.89 8.93
C SER A 150 1.68 -0.25 9.51
N GLY A 151 0.41 -0.28 9.13
CA GLY A 151 -0.53 -1.23 9.72
C GLY A 151 -1.34 -0.71 10.89
N ILE A 152 -1.39 0.61 11.06
CA ILE A 152 -2.31 1.31 11.95
C ILE A 152 -3.12 2.29 11.11
N SER A 153 -4.43 2.26 11.26
CA SER A 153 -5.37 3.25 10.73
C SER A 153 -5.12 4.63 11.34
N ILE A 154 -4.85 5.62 10.50
CA ILE A 154 -4.69 7.02 10.89
C ILE A 154 -5.99 7.54 11.48
N GLU A 155 -7.15 7.18 10.90
CA GLU A 155 -8.44 7.59 11.46
C GLU A 155 -8.62 7.07 12.89
N ASP A 156 -8.43 5.76 13.11
CA ASP A 156 -8.63 5.15 14.44
C ASP A 156 -7.64 5.73 15.45
N PHE A 157 -6.40 5.93 15.02
CA PHE A 157 -5.37 6.54 15.84
C PHE A 157 -5.72 7.98 16.23
N PHE A 158 -6.16 8.79 15.27
CA PHE A 158 -6.56 10.18 15.48
C PHE A 158 -7.79 10.29 16.39
N ARG A 159 -8.78 9.41 16.22
CA ARG A 159 -9.97 9.32 17.09
C ARG A 159 -9.65 8.83 18.51
N SER A 160 -8.49 8.21 18.72
CA SER A 160 -8.05 7.76 20.04
C SER A 160 -7.64 8.90 20.98
N PHE A 161 -7.44 10.12 20.46
CA PHE A 161 -7.08 11.30 21.25
C PHE A 161 -8.31 12.08 21.68
N THR A 162 -8.26 12.52 22.93
CA THR A 162 -9.20 13.48 23.51
C THR A 162 -8.98 14.90 22.97
N THR A 163 -9.95 15.79 23.20
CA THR A 163 -9.87 17.20 22.79
C THR A 163 -8.63 17.92 23.34
N ASP A 164 -8.25 17.68 24.60
CA ASP A 164 -7.09 18.35 25.21
C ASP A 164 -5.76 17.80 24.69
N GLU A 165 -5.72 16.51 24.34
CA GLU A 165 -4.56 15.91 23.68
C GLU A 165 -4.40 16.49 22.28
N TRP A 166 -5.50 16.66 21.53
CA TRP A 166 -5.48 17.34 20.23
C TRP A 166 -4.97 18.78 20.31
N ARG A 167 -5.39 19.55 21.32
CA ARG A 167 -4.84 20.90 21.55
C ARG A 167 -3.32 20.89 21.72
N THR A 168 -2.80 19.90 22.44
CA THR A 168 -1.36 19.74 22.64
C THR A 168 -0.66 19.34 21.34
N ILE A 169 -1.22 18.39 20.60
CA ILE A 169 -0.71 17.92 19.30
C ILE A 169 -0.63 19.08 18.30
N GLU A 170 -1.71 19.85 18.14
CA GLU A 170 -1.75 21.00 17.22
C GLU A 170 -0.75 22.09 17.60
N LEU A 171 -0.57 22.34 18.91
CA LEU A 171 0.41 23.30 19.39
C LEU A 171 1.85 22.86 19.05
N LEU A 172 2.17 21.58 19.24
CA LEU A 172 3.50 21.05 18.93
C LEU A 172 3.73 20.98 17.41
N TRP A 173 2.71 20.58 16.65
CA TRP A 173 2.74 20.51 15.19
C TRP A 173 2.95 21.89 14.55
N SER A 174 2.13 22.88 14.92
CA SER A 174 2.24 24.25 14.41
C SER A 174 3.59 24.91 14.72
N LYS A 175 4.18 24.59 15.88
CA LYS A 175 5.52 25.04 16.28
C LYS A 175 6.67 24.19 15.74
N LYS A 176 6.38 23.15 14.94
CA LYS A 176 7.36 22.20 14.39
C LYS A 176 8.23 21.52 15.46
N ARG A 177 7.69 21.32 16.68
CA ARG A 177 8.39 20.66 17.80
C ARG A 177 8.25 19.14 17.71
N ILE A 178 8.77 18.55 16.63
CA ILE A 178 8.53 17.15 16.26
C ILE A 178 9.00 16.17 17.33
N SER A 179 10.18 16.37 17.93
CA SER A 179 10.70 15.47 18.98
C SER A 179 9.79 15.40 20.21
N GLU A 180 9.16 16.52 20.58
CA GLU A 180 8.24 16.59 21.71
C GLU A 180 6.87 16.00 21.36
N LEU A 181 6.41 16.22 20.13
CA LEU A 181 5.20 15.56 19.61
C LEU A 181 5.35 14.04 19.69
N LYS A 182 6.47 13.50 19.19
CA LYS A 182 6.78 12.07 19.26
C LYS A 182 6.76 11.56 20.69
N LYS A 183 7.44 12.26 21.60
CA LYS A 183 7.52 11.87 23.02
C LYS A 183 6.13 11.83 23.67
N PHE A 184 5.34 12.88 23.48
CA PHE A 184 3.97 12.96 23.99
C PHE A 184 3.09 11.78 23.51
N VAL A 185 3.17 11.48 22.22
CA VAL A 185 2.41 10.38 21.61
C VAL A 185 2.86 9.01 22.13
N HIS A 186 4.17 8.78 22.23
CA HIS A 186 4.72 7.52 22.75
C HIS A 186 4.35 7.27 24.21
N GLU A 187 4.42 8.29 25.07
CA GLU A 187 3.99 8.21 26.46
C GLU A 187 2.52 7.82 26.55
N LYS A 188 1.68 8.37 25.66
CA LYS A 188 0.26 8.04 25.62
C LYS A 188 -0.03 6.62 25.18
N ILE A 189 0.59 6.15 24.09
CA ILE A 189 0.45 4.78 23.62
C ILE A 189 0.89 3.80 24.72
N SER A 190 2.03 4.05 25.33
CA SER A 190 2.59 3.19 26.40
C SER A 190 1.71 3.17 27.65
N SER A 191 1.13 4.31 28.04
CA SER A 191 0.24 4.40 29.20
C SER A 191 -1.07 3.62 29.01
N LYS A 192 -1.60 3.56 27.78
CA LYS A 192 -2.82 2.78 27.46
C LYS A 192 -2.56 1.27 27.44
N THR A 193 -1.33 0.82 27.18
CA THR A 193 -1.00 -0.63 27.15
C THR A 193 -0.85 -1.24 28.55
N ILE A 194 -0.60 -0.42 29.58
CA ILE A 194 -0.36 -0.89 30.96
C ILE A 194 -1.67 -1.00 31.78
N SER A 195 -2.78 -0.44 31.29
CA SER A 195 -4.08 -0.45 31.96
C SER A 195 -5.04 -1.57 31.52
N CYS A 196 -4.55 -2.58 30.78
CA CYS A 196 -5.31 -3.79 30.43
C CYS A 196 -4.85 -5.00 31.25
#